data_AF-A0A919ZR17-F1
#
_entry.id   AF-A0A919ZR17-F1
#
_cell.length_a   1.000
_cell.length_b   1.000
_cell.length_c   1.000
_cell.angle_alpha   90.00
_cell.angle_beta   90.00
_cell.angle_gamma   90.00
#
_symmetry.space_group_name_H-M   'P 1'
#
loop_
_entity.id
_entity.type
_entity.pdbx_description
1 polymer ?
#
loop_
_entity_poly.entity_id
_entity_poly.type
_entity_poly.pdbx_seq_one_letter_code
_entity_poly.pdbx_strand_id
1 'polypeptide(L)'
;MESNIHLRWATAKDALDLVKLNNEFNGVGITEEEVIENLSYSNELVALALMNNVPVGFACAQFYKSICYDGLSIQVRHFILKRFVGCFPS
;
A
#
# COMPACT_ATOMS: atom_id res chain seq x y z
N MET A 1 19.84 -15.74 -7.29
CA MET A 1 18.44 -16.00 -6.94
C MET A 1 17.62 -14.85 -7.50
N GLU A 2 16.71 -15.12 -8.44
CA GLU A 2 15.76 -14.11 -8.87
C GLU A 2 14.80 -13.81 -7.72
N SER A 3 14.71 -12.55 -7.32
CA SER A 3 13.69 -12.08 -6.39
C SER A 3 12.35 -12.04 -7.13
N ASN A 4 11.41 -12.89 -6.72
CA ASN A 4 10.07 -12.85 -7.30
C ASN A 4 9.30 -11.70 -6.65
N ILE A 5 9.08 -10.64 -7.43
CA ILE A 5 8.29 -9.48 -7.03
C ILE A 5 6.90 -9.63 -7.62
N HIS A 6 5.89 -9.64 -6.75
CA HIS A 6 4.48 -9.67 -7.15
C HIS A 6 3.72 -8.51 -6.53
N LEU A 7 2.83 -7.92 -7.32
CA LEU A 7 1.92 -6.84 -6.91
C LEU A 7 0.50 -7.38 -6.88
N ARG A 8 -0.21 -7.15 -5.78
CA ARG A 8 -1.64 -7.47 -5.64
C ARG A 8 -2.37 -6.39 -4.86
N TRP A 9 -3.69 -6.37 -4.97
CA TRP A 9 -4.52 -5.57 -4.07
C TRP A 9 -4.40 -6.08 -2.63
N ALA A 10 -4.28 -5.13 -1.70
CA ALA A 10 -4.34 -5.41 -0.29
C ALA A 10 -5.78 -5.76 0.11
N THR A 11 -5.88 -6.61 1.11
CA THR A 11 -7.13 -7.06 1.72
C THR A 11 -7.10 -6.75 3.20
N ALA A 12 -8.22 -6.90 3.90
CA ALA A 12 -8.28 -6.72 5.36
C ALA A 12 -7.25 -7.60 6.11
N LYS A 13 -6.82 -8.73 5.54
CA LYS A 13 -5.78 -9.60 6.12
C LYS A 13 -4.39 -8.98 6.13
N ASP A 14 -4.16 -7.97 5.30
CA ASP A 14 -2.87 -7.29 5.16
C ASP A 14 -2.78 -6.06 6.06
N ALA A 15 -3.82 -5.78 6.86
CA ALA A 15 -3.92 -4.56 7.66
C ALA A 15 -2.75 -4.42 8.63
N LEU A 16 -2.38 -5.49 9.34
CA LEU A 16 -1.25 -5.47 10.26
C LEU A 16 0.09 -5.17 9.55
N ASP A 17 0.29 -5.72 8.35
CA ASP A 17 1.51 -5.47 7.57
C ASP A 17 1.54 -4.05 7.00
N LEU A 18 0.40 -3.52 6.59
CA LEU A 18 0.26 -2.12 6.19
C LEU A 18 0.52 -1.15 7.36
N VAL A 19 0.05 -1.45 8.57
CA VAL A 19 0.36 -0.65 9.77
C VAL A 19 1.86 -0.62 10.03
N LYS A 20 2.53 -1.78 9.98
CA LYS A 20 3.99 -1.87 10.15
C LYS A 20 4.74 -1.05 9.10
N LEU A 21 4.40 -1.26 7.82
CA LEU A 21 5.01 -0.51 6.73
C LEU A 21 4.75 0.99 6.90
N ASN A 22 3.52 1.40 7.22
CA ASN A 22 3.18 2.80 7.44
C ASN A 22 3.97 3.42 8.59
N ASN A 23 4.13 2.70 9.70
CA ASN A 23 4.95 3.14 10.83
C ASN A 23 6.43 3.26 10.43
N GLU A 24 6.97 2.29 9.69
CA GLU A 24 8.36 2.32 9.21
C GLU A 24 8.64 3.48 8.23
N PHE A 25 7.65 3.83 7.39
CA PHE A 25 7.82 4.85 6.35
C PHE A 25 7.45 6.26 6.80
N ASN A 26 6.32 6.41 7.49
CA ASN A 26 5.73 7.70 7.83
C ASN A 26 5.89 8.05 9.32
N GLY A 27 6.18 7.08 10.19
CA GLY A 27 6.21 7.27 11.64
C GLY A 27 4.82 7.61 12.24
N VAL A 28 3.75 7.38 11.48
CA VAL A 28 2.37 7.69 11.88
C VAL A 28 1.68 6.41 12.35
N GLY A 29 1.25 6.40 13.61
CA GLY A 29 0.50 5.30 14.22
C GLY A 29 -0.96 5.30 13.78
N ILE A 30 -1.25 4.66 12.65
CA ILE A 30 -2.60 4.25 12.25
C ILE A 30 -2.90 2.88 12.87
N THR A 31 -4.13 2.65 13.33
CA THR A 31 -4.49 1.34 13.92
C THR A 31 -4.85 0.30 12.86
N GLU A 32 -4.82 -0.97 13.24
CA GLU A 32 -5.23 -2.07 12.36
C GLU A 32 -6.72 -1.93 11.98
N GLU A 33 -7.56 -1.54 12.93
CA GLU A 33 -9.00 -1.32 12.71
C GLU A 33 -9.23 -0.21 11.68
N GLU A 34 -8.52 0.92 11.80
CA GLU A 34 -8.61 2.02 10.84
C GLU A 34 -8.18 1.57 9.44
N VAL A 35 -7.14 0.75 9.31
CA VAL A 35 -6.72 0.21 8.01
C VAL A 35 -7.78 -0.74 7.43
N ILE A 36 -8.37 -1.61 8.25
CA ILE A 36 -9.44 -2.52 7.82
C ILE A 36 -10.66 -1.74 7.33
N GLU A 37 -11.08 -0.71 8.08
CA GLU A 37 -12.19 0.15 7.71
C GLU A 37 -11.91 0.89 6.39
N ASN A 38 -10.72 1.48 6.24
CA ASN A 38 -10.34 2.19 5.03
C ASN A 38 -10.30 1.27 3.81
N LEU A 39 -9.79 0.05 3.94
CA LEU A 39 -9.79 -0.94 2.85
C LEU A 39 -11.22 -1.40 2.45
N SER A 40 -12.19 -1.31 3.36
CA SER A 40 -13.54 -1.83 3.15
C SER A 40 -14.53 -0.78 2.67
N TYR A 41 -14.38 0.47 3.12
CA TYR A 41 -15.38 1.52 2.95
C TYR A 41 -14.94 2.70 2.07
N SER A 42 -13.66 2.81 1.74
CA SER A 42 -13.15 3.95 0.98
C SER A 42 -13.06 3.66 -0.52
N ASN A 43 -13.06 4.73 -1.32
CA ASN A 43 -12.67 4.66 -2.74
C ASN A 43 -11.14 4.60 -2.92
N GLU A 44 -10.41 4.18 -1.88
CA GLU A 44 -8.96 4.05 -1.86
C GLU A 44 -8.57 2.62 -2.24
N LEU A 45 -7.82 2.49 -3.32
CA LEU A 45 -7.19 1.27 -3.73
C LEU A 45 -5.78 1.20 -3.16
N VAL A 46 -5.49 0.13 -2.42
CA VAL A 46 -4.17 -0.12 -1.85
C VAL A 46 -3.53 -1.31 -2.54
N ALA A 47 -2.44 -1.07 -3.26
CA ALA A 47 -1.61 -2.11 -3.85
C ALA A 47 -0.48 -2.49 -2.89
N LEU A 48 -0.26 -3.78 -2.69
CA LEU A 48 0.81 -4.34 -1.86
C LEU A 48 1.85 -5.01 -2.76
N ALA A 49 3.11 -4.63 -2.57
CA ALA A 49 4.26 -5.27 -3.20
C ALA A 49 4.82 -6.35 -2.27
N LEU A 50 4.98 -7.56 -2.80
CA LEU A 50 5.54 -8.70 -2.10
C LEU A 50 6.83 -9.11 -2.79
N MET A 51 7.90 -9.33 -2.02
CA MET A 51 9.08 -10.04 -2.50
C MET A 51 9.18 -11.38 -1.77
N ASN A 52 9.17 -12.48 -2.50
CA ASN A 52 9.18 -13.83 -1.91
C ASN A 52 8.07 -14.02 -0.85
N ASN A 53 6.86 -13.54 -1.15
CA ASN A 53 5.69 -13.50 -0.24
C ASN A 53 5.82 -12.62 1.01
N VAL A 54 6.91 -11.84 1.14
CA VAL A 54 7.07 -10.87 2.23
C VAL A 54 6.64 -9.49 1.75
N PRO A 55 5.74 -8.77 2.47
CA PRO A 55 5.38 -7.40 2.14
C PRO A 55 6.59 -6.47 2.24
N VAL A 56 6.87 -5.71 1.18
CA VAL A 56 8.06 -4.82 1.10
C VAL A 56 7.71 -3.37 0.79
N GLY A 57 6.44 -3.10 0.49
CA GLY A 57 5.95 -1.76 0.21
C GLY A 57 4.49 -1.77 -0.19
N PHE A 58 3.87 -0.60 -0.16
CA PHE A 58 2.48 -0.40 -0.57
C PHE A 58 2.30 0.93 -1.30
N ALA A 59 1.24 1.03 -2.10
CA ALA A 59 0.83 2.24 -2.80
C ALA A 59 -0.67 2.45 -2.65
N CYS A 60 -1.07 3.70 -2.40
CA CYS A 60 -2.48 4.07 -2.24
C CYS A 60 -2.92 5.02 -3.36
N ALA A 61 -4.04 4.71 -3.99
CA ALA A 61 -4.68 5.54 -5.02
C ALA A 61 -6.14 5.78 -4.66
N GLN A 62 -6.62 7.01 -4.81
CA GLN A 62 -8.01 7.34 -4.51
C GLN A 62 -8.69 7.90 -5.76
N PHE A 63 -9.91 7.45 -6.03
CA PHE A 63 -10.73 8.01 -7.08
C PHE A 63 -11.58 9.15 -6.54
N TYR A 64 -11.49 10.31 -7.20
CA TYR A 64 -12.41 11.41 -6.97
C TYR A 64 -13.23 11.62 -8.24
N LYS A 65 -14.55 11.54 -8.12
CA LYS A 65 -15.46 11.99 -9.17
C LYS A 65 -15.69 13.49 -8.97
N SER A 66 -15.11 14.32 -9.83
CA SER A 66 -15.35 15.75 -9.80
C SER A 66 -16.69 16.06 -10.48
N ILE A 67 -17.54 16.85 -9.85
CA ILE A 67 -18.85 17.26 -10.42
C ILE A 67 -18.65 18.05 -11.73
N CYS A 68 -17.50 18.71 -11.88
CA CYS A 68 -17.22 19.61 -13.00
C CYS A 68 -16.58 18.93 -14.23
N TYR A 69 -16.28 17.63 -14.16
CA TYR A 69 -15.60 16.91 -15.26
C TYR A 69 -16.21 15.52 -15.45
N ASP A 70 -16.65 15.21 -16.66
CA ASP A 70 -17.26 13.92 -17.05
C ASP A 70 -16.30 12.71 -17.03
N GLY A 71 -15.07 12.87 -16.53
CA GLY A 71 -14.04 11.84 -16.50
C GLY A 71 -13.60 11.45 -15.09
N LEU A 72 -13.37 10.14 -14.87
CA LEU A 72 -12.76 9.62 -13.64
C LEU A 72 -11.34 10.22 -13.48
N SER A 73 -11.15 11.16 -12.55
CA SER A 73 -9.82 11.65 -12.20
C SER A 73 -9.20 10.78 -11.12
N ILE A 74 -8.10 10.09 -11.45
CA ILE A 74 -7.31 9.30 -10.49
C ILE A 74 -6.31 10.25 -9.83
N GLN A 75 -6.36 10.40 -8.51
CA GLN A 75 -5.31 11.06 -7.76
C GLN A 75 -4.50 9.98 -7.00
N VAL A 76 -3.24 9.83 -7.37
CA VAL A 76 -2.29 9.00 -6.63
C VAL A 76 -1.76 9.84 -5.47
N ARG A 77 -2.10 9.47 -4.23
CA ARG A 77 -1.74 10.26 -3.05
C ARG A 77 -0.34 9.92 -2.56
N HIS A 78 0.06 8.64 -2.57
CA HIS A 78 1.36 8.20 -2.07
C HIS A 78 1.89 7.00 -2.86
N PHE A 79 3.17 7.08 -3.25
CA PHE A 79 3.90 6.01 -3.93
C PHE A 79 5.24 5.81 -3.22
N ILE A 80 5.35 4.73 -2.43
CA ILE A 80 6.59 4.41 -1.71
C ILE A 80 7.18 3.14 -2.31
N LEU A 81 8.25 3.30 -3.09
CA LEU A 81 9.08 2.21 -3.58
C LEU A 81 10.47 2.37 -2.98
N LYS A 82 10.68 1.72 -1.83
CA LYS A 82 12.04 1.60 -1.28
C LYS A 82 12.76 0.53 -2.09
N ARG A 83 13.57 0.99 -3.04
CA ARG A 83 14.57 0.21 -3.75
C ARG A 83 15.25 -0.79 -2.81
N PHE A 84 15.23 -2.07 -3.19
CA PHE A 84 16.02 -3.12 -2.55
C PHE A 84 17.50 -2.72 -2.51
N VAL A 85 18.01 -2.45 -1.31
CA VAL A 85 19.44 -2.51 -1.04
C VAL A 85 19.63 -3.75 -0.19
N GLY A 86 20.08 -4.83 -0.81
CA GLY A 86 20.35 -6.09 -0.13
C GLY A 86 21.53 -5.93 0.83
N CYS A 87 21.26 -6.05 2.13
CA CYS A 87 22.23 -6.67 3.04
C CYS A 87 21.83 -8.14 3.15
N PHE A 88 22.55 -9.01 2.44
CA PHE A 88 22.57 -10.42 2.80
C PHE A 88 23.28 -10.56 4.17
N PRO A 89 22.78 -11.38 5.10
CA PRO A 89 23.57 -11.76 6.26
C PRO A 89 24.79 -12.55 5.76
N SER A 90 25.99 -12.06 6.08
CA SER A 90 27.17 -12.91 6.22
C SER A 90 27.09 -13.66 7.53
#